data_AF-A0A0F4QMI7-F1
#
_entry.id   AF-A0A0F4QMI7-F1
#
_cell.length_a   1.000
_cell.length_b   1.000
_cell.length_c   1.000
_cell.angle_alpha   90.00
_cell.angle_beta   90.00
_cell.angle_gamma   90.00
#
_symmetry.space_group_name_H-M   'P 1'
#
loop_
_entity.id
_entity.type
_entity.pdbx_description
1 polymer ?
#
loop_
_entity_poly.entity_id
_entity_poly.type
_entity_poly.pdbx_seq_one_letter_code
_entity_poly.pdbx_strand_id
1 'polypeptide(L)'
;MSRVSPETWYALGFFFLLILGPFTIGWGIMKAYRCYFPKTPPTEVESSVSVVSQLSAQRDGFFKLYLLGLVICSPGFYYIYTEYLAHI
;
A
#
# COMPACT_ATOMS: atom_id res chain seq x y z
N MET A 1 -29.10 8.46 16.52
CA MET A 1 -27.73 8.78 16.07
C MET A 1 -27.75 10.19 15.52
N SER A 2 -27.18 11.14 16.27
CA SER A 2 -27.08 12.55 15.91
C SER A 2 -26.34 12.71 14.58
N ARG A 3 -26.85 13.63 13.76
CA ARG A 3 -26.46 13.93 12.38
C ARG A 3 -24.95 14.13 12.24
N VAL A 4 -24.23 13.08 11.90
CA VAL A 4 -22.87 13.22 11.39
C VAL A 4 -23.00 13.80 10.00
N SER A 5 -22.36 14.95 9.72
CA SER A 5 -22.46 15.58 8.40
C SER A 5 -21.96 14.60 7.33
N PRO A 6 -22.58 14.55 6.13
CA PRO A 6 -22.13 13.68 5.04
C PRO A 6 -20.63 13.83 4.75
N GLU A 7 -20.12 15.04 4.95
CA GLU A 7 -18.72 15.48 4.86
C GLU A 7 -17.80 14.61 5.73
N THR A 8 -18.25 14.29 6.96
CA THR A 8 -17.48 13.46 7.90
C THR A 8 -17.34 12.03 7.38
N TRP A 9 -18.35 11.51 6.68
CA TRP A 9 -18.28 10.18 6.06
C TRP A 9 -17.33 10.15 4.87
N TYR A 10 -17.27 11.23 4.08
CA TYR A 10 -16.31 11.35 2.98
C TYR A 10 -14.87 11.45 3.50
N ALA A 11 -14.63 12.25 4.54
CA ALA A 11 -13.33 12.36 5.19
C ALA A 11 -12.88 11.02 5.81
N LEU A 12 -13.80 10.31 6.47
CA LEU A 12 -13.53 8.99 7.04
C LEU A 12 -13.20 7.97 5.95
N GLY A 13 -13.99 7.94 4.86
CA GLY A 13 -13.74 7.08 3.70
C GLY A 13 -12.39 7.36 3.05
N PHE A 14 -12.04 8.64 2.88
CA PHE A 14 -10.74 9.05 2.34
C PHE A 14 -9.58 8.61 3.24
N PHE A 15 -9.72 8.73 4.57
CA PHE A 15 -8.72 8.25 5.53
C PHE A 15 -8.46 6.75 5.38
N PHE A 16 -9.52 5.95 5.28
CA PHE A 16 -9.38 4.51 5.03
C PHE A 16 -8.76 4.23 3.65
N LEU A 17 -9.13 4.99 2.62
CA LEU A 17 -8.55 4.87 1.28
C LEU A 17 -7.04 5.15 1.30
N LEU A 18 -6.59 6.13 2.09
CA LEU A 18 -5.19 6.53 2.20
C LEU A 18 -4.32 5.43 2.83
N ILE A 19 -4.90 4.60 3.69
CA ILE A 19 -4.23 3.46 4.31
C ILE A 19 -4.37 2.22 3.42
N LEU A 20 -5.59 1.85 3.02
CA LEU A 20 -5.86 0.60 2.29
C LEU A 20 -5.45 0.66 0.82
N GLY A 21 -5.59 1.81 0.15
CA GLY A 21 -5.27 2.02 -1.26
C GLY A 21 -3.80 1.70 -1.63
N PRO A 22 -2.80 2.29 -0.97
CA PRO A 22 -1.40 1.95 -1.25
C PRO A 22 -1.07 0.50 -0.90
N PHE A 23 -1.75 -0.11 0.06
CA PHE A 23 -1.62 -1.53 0.37
C PHE A 23 -2.13 -2.43 -0.75
N THR A 24 -3.34 -2.18 -1.26
CA THR A 24 -3.93 -2.99 -2.33
C THR A 24 -3.16 -2.84 -3.63
N ILE A 25 -2.68 -1.62 -3.95
CA ILE A 25 -1.83 -1.38 -5.11
C ILE A 25 -0.46 -2.03 -4.94
N GLY A 26 0.20 -1.85 -3.79
CA GLY A 26 1.49 -2.49 -3.51
C GLY A 26 1.42 -4.02 -3.58
N TRP A 27 0.34 -4.61 -3.05
CA TRP A 27 0.06 -6.04 -3.16
C TRP A 27 -0.21 -6.47 -4.60
N GLY A 28 -1.01 -5.70 -5.35
CA GLY A 28 -1.31 -5.92 -6.75
C GLY A 28 -0.05 -5.89 -7.62
N ILE A 29 0.84 -4.92 -7.38
CA ILE A 29 2.15 -4.81 -8.04
C ILE A 29 2.99 -6.03 -7.73
N MET A 30 3.14 -6.45 -6.46
CA MET A 30 3.88 -7.67 -6.11
C MET A 30 3.32 -8.91 -6.79
N LYS A 31 2.00 -9.04 -6.84
CA LYS A 31 1.33 -10.15 -7.50
C LYS A 31 1.54 -10.11 -9.02
N ALA A 32 1.43 -8.94 -9.63
CA ALA A 32 1.69 -8.73 -11.06
C ALA A 32 3.16 -9.03 -11.40
N TYR A 33 4.12 -8.53 -10.62
CA TYR A 33 5.53 -8.84 -10.77
C TYR A 33 5.79 -10.34 -10.70
N ARG A 34 5.14 -11.07 -9.78
CA ARG A 34 5.24 -12.53 -9.69
C ARG A 34 4.58 -13.26 -10.86
N CYS A 35 3.49 -12.71 -11.42
CA CYS A 35 2.81 -13.29 -12.59
C CYS A 35 3.57 -13.06 -13.90
N TYR A 36 4.13 -11.86 -14.13
CA TYR A 36 4.86 -11.53 -15.36
C TYR A 36 6.32 -12.00 -15.34
N PHE A 37 6.93 -12.07 -14.17
CA PHE A 37 8.25 -12.66 -13.97
C PHE A 37 8.15 -13.82 -12.97
N PRO A 38 7.69 -15.00 -13.41
CA PRO A 38 7.92 -16.24 -12.68
C PRO A 38 9.42 -16.55 -12.81
N LYS A 39 10.27 -15.82 -12.09
CA LYS A 39 11.64 -16.27 -11.86
C LYS A 39 11.49 -17.58 -11.10
N THR A 40 11.88 -18.67 -11.76
CA THR A 40 12.34 -19.88 -11.09
C THR A 40 13.14 -19.44 -9.86
N PRO A 41 12.78 -19.91 -8.65
CA PRO A 41 13.59 -19.58 -7.48
C PRO A 41 15.01 -20.04 -7.79
N PRO A 42 16.05 -19.22 -7.56
CA PRO A 42 17.38 -19.78 -7.48
C PRO A 42 17.36 -20.68 -6.27
N THR A 43 17.22 -21.98 -6.55
CA THR A 43 17.72 -23.04 -5.69
C THR A 43 19.15 -22.65 -5.32
N GLU A 44 19.42 -22.65 -4.02
CA GLU A 44 20.76 -22.58 -3.40
C GLU A 44 21.42 -21.19 -3.31
N VAL A 45 21.22 -20.52 -2.17
CA VAL A 45 22.31 -20.35 -1.20
C VAL A 45 21.74 -20.56 0.21
N GLU A 46 22.08 -21.72 0.77
CA GLU A 46 22.38 -22.03 2.18
C GLU A 46 21.90 -21.01 3.24
N SER A 47 20.95 -21.41 4.09
CA SER A 47 21.25 -22.08 5.37
C SER A 47 22.01 -21.15 6.34
N SER A 48 21.36 -20.82 7.47
CA SER A 48 21.95 -20.20 8.67
C SER A 48 22.05 -18.66 8.78
N VAL A 49 21.10 -17.89 8.26
CA VAL A 49 20.99 -16.46 8.65
C VAL A 49 19.71 -16.24 9.47
N SER A 50 19.92 -16.00 10.76
CA SER A 50 18.98 -15.67 11.84
C SER A 50 17.57 -15.26 11.40
N VAL A 51 16.56 -15.91 11.97
CA VAL A 51 15.13 -15.57 11.83
C VAL A 51 14.86 -14.05 11.99
N VAL A 52 15.71 -13.36 12.77
CA VAL A 52 15.66 -11.91 12.98
C VAL A 52 15.97 -11.11 11.70
N SER A 53 16.93 -11.51 10.87
CA SER A 53 17.27 -10.78 9.64
C SER A 53 16.27 -11.03 8.51
N GLN A 54 15.63 -12.20 8.48
CA GLN A 54 14.51 -12.43 7.56
C GLN A 54 13.29 -11.59 7.95
N LEU A 55 13.02 -11.43 9.24
CA LEU A 55 11.93 -10.59 9.72
C LEU A 55 12.17 -9.09 9.45
N SER A 56 13.41 -8.60 9.63
CA SER A 56 13.76 -7.22 9.29
C SER A 56 13.70 -6.97 7.78
N ALA A 57 14.24 -7.87 6.96
CA ALA A 57 14.17 -7.77 5.50
C ALA A 57 12.72 -7.83 4.97
N GLN A 58 11.86 -8.65 5.59
CA GLN A 58 10.43 -8.73 5.26
C GLN A 58 9.67 -7.45 5.66
N ARG A 59 9.98 -6.88 6.83
CA ARG A 59 9.37 -5.62 7.30
C ARG A 59 9.81 -4.42 6.47
N ASP A 60 11.09 -4.35 6.14
CA ASP A 60 11.63 -3.26 5.31
C ASP A 60 11.09 -3.36 3.87
N GLY A 61 10.92 -4.58 3.35
CA GLY A 61 10.22 -4.82 2.09
C GLY A 61 8.77 -4.33 2.11
N PHE A 62 8.03 -4.64 3.17
CA PHE A 62 6.64 -4.22 3.34
C PHE A 62 6.49 -2.69 3.43
N PHE A 63 7.31 -2.02 4.24
CA PHE A 63 7.25 -0.58 4.37
C PHE A 63 7.65 0.13 3.06
N LYS A 64 8.65 -0.40 2.36
CA LYS A 64 9.09 0.11 1.06
C LYS A 64 8.00 -0.06 0.00
N LEU A 65 7.26 -1.17 0.02
CA LEU A 65 6.09 -1.39 -0.86
C LEU A 65 4.94 -0.44 -0.55
N TYR A 66 4.65 -0.22 0.73
CA TYR A 66 3.64 0.73 1.16
C TYR A 66 4.00 2.15 0.71
N LEU A 67 5.22 2.61 0.98
CA LEU A 67 5.71 3.92 0.53
C LEU A 67 5.66 4.06 -0.99
N LEU A 68 6.08 3.03 -1.73
CA LEU A 68 6.01 3.02 -3.18
C LEU A 68 4.56 3.12 -3.68
N GLY A 69 3.66 2.33 -3.09
CA GLY A 69 2.22 2.40 -3.36
C GLY A 69 1.65 3.78 -3.05
N LEU A 70 2.10 4.42 -1.96
CA LEU A 70 1.69 5.75 -1.56
C LEU A 70 2.15 6.81 -2.56
N VAL A 71 3.41 6.75 -3.03
CA VAL A 71 3.94 7.67 -4.05
C VAL A 71 3.17 7.54 -5.36
N ILE A 72 2.86 6.31 -5.78
CA ILE A 72 2.08 6.06 -7.00
C ILE A 72 0.63 6.53 -6.85
N CYS A 73 0.03 6.32 -5.68
CA CYS A 73 -1.36 6.62 -5.42
C CYS A 73 -1.59 8.08 -4.99
N SER A 74 -0.53 8.79 -4.58
CA SER A 74 -0.51 10.20 -4.17
C SER A 74 -1.19 11.16 -5.17
N PRO A 75 -0.89 11.13 -6.49
CA PRO A 75 -1.60 11.98 -7.45
C PRO A 75 -3.11 11.69 -7.51
N GLY A 76 -3.51 10.43 -7.37
CA GLY A 76 -4.93 10.06 -7.31
C GLY A 76 -5.61 10.54 -6.04
N PHE A 77 -4.95 10.41 -4.88
CA PHE A 77 -5.44 10.96 -3.62
C PHE A 77 -5.54 12.47 -3.66
N TYR A 78 -4.56 13.15 -4.26
CA TYR A 78 -4.59 14.60 -4.42
C TYR A 78 -5.77 15.04 -5.27
N TYR A 79 -6.02 14.37 -6.40
CA TYR A 79 -7.18 14.65 -7.26
C TYR A 79 -8.51 14.45 -6.54
N ILE A 80 -8.66 13.35 -5.80
CA ILE A 80 -9.88 13.08 -5.02
C ILE A 80 -10.05 14.14 -3.93
N TYR A 81 -8.96 14.54 -3.27
CA TYR A 81 -8.99 15.57 -2.25
C TYR A 81 -9.42 16.93 -2.83
N THR A 82 -8.85 17.35 -3.96
CA THR A 82 -9.17 18.64 -4.58
C THR A 82 -10.60 18.69 -5.11
N GLU A 83 -11.06 17.65 -5.79
CA GLU A 83 -12.40 17.64 -6.41
C GLU A 83 -13.53 17.42 -5.40
N TYR A 84 -13.32 16.55 -4.40
CA TYR A 84 -14.40 16.12 -3.52
C TYR A 84 -14.32 16.65 -2.09
N LEU A 85 -13.15 16.99 -1.58
CA LEU A 85 -13.00 17.50 -0.20
C LEU A 85 -12.70 19.00 -0.13
N ALA A 86 -11.94 19.56 -1.08
CA ALA A 86 -11.56 20.98 -1.03
C ALA A 86 -12.69 21.94 -1.45
N HIS A 87 -13.72 21.42 -2.13
CA HIS A 87 -14.90 22.18 -2.55
C HIS A 87 -16.11 22.04 -1.60
N ILE A 88 -15.93 21.34 -0.47
CA ILE A 88 -16.88 21.25 0.65
C ILE A 88 -16.51 22.30 1.68
#